data_AF-A0A1V9WAM4-F1
#
_entry.id   AF-A0A1V9WAM4-F1
#
_cell.length_a   1.000
_cell.length_b   1.000
_cell.length_c   1.000
_cell.angle_alpha   90.00
_cell.angle_beta   90.00
_cell.angle_gamma   90.00
#
_symmetry.space_group_name_H-M   'P 1'
#
loop_
_entity.id
_entity.type
_entity.pdbx_description
1 polymer ?
#
loop_
_entity_poly.entity_id
_entity_poly.type
_entity_poly.pdbx_seq_one_letter_code
_entity_poly.pdbx_strand_id
1 'polypeptide(L)'
;MSHRKSVALFILCKGVTTMNEQWKQFGQSAKRKYYISSQGNVKSINTVTGVEHHRKLSLDKDGYHYVLIKKKAYRVNRLVAQAYIPNVYNKPFVNHLNLNRTNNDVSNLEWVTHRENIQHSYKYRKLKQLHN
;
A
#
# COMPACT_ATOMS: atom_id res chain seq x y z
N MET A 1 -57.12 -24.63 -3.75
CA MET A 1 -56.56 -23.45 -3.07
C MET A 1 -55.26 -23.06 -3.76
N SER A 2 -55.33 -21.98 -4.54
CA SER A 2 -54.24 -21.38 -5.30
C SER A 2 -53.19 -20.78 -4.35
N HIS A 3 -51.93 -21.22 -4.44
CA HIS A 3 -50.82 -20.52 -3.80
C HIS A 3 -49.83 -20.07 -4.87
N ARG A 4 -49.71 -18.74 -4.94
CA ARG A 4 -49.01 -17.96 -5.95
C ARG A 4 -47.51 -18.21 -5.92
N LYS A 5 -46.95 -18.31 -7.13
CA LYS A 5 -45.51 -18.24 -7.41
C LYS A 5 -44.96 -16.93 -6.84
N SER A 6 -43.99 -17.03 -5.93
CA SER A 6 -43.20 -15.87 -5.49
C SER A 6 -41.93 -15.83 -6.33
N VAL A 7 -41.92 -14.98 -7.36
CA VAL A 7 -40.74 -14.68 -8.15
C VAL A 7 -39.91 -13.69 -7.35
N ALA A 8 -38.83 -14.16 -6.74
CA ALA A 8 -37.86 -13.28 -6.10
C ALA A 8 -37.13 -12.49 -7.17
N LEU A 9 -37.46 -11.20 -7.26
CA LEU A 9 -36.79 -10.19 -8.05
C LEU A 9 -35.36 -10.02 -7.51
N PHE A 10 -34.37 -10.63 -8.18
CA PHE A 10 -32.96 -10.38 -7.90
C PHE A 10 -32.60 -8.96 -8.35
N ILE A 11 -32.65 -8.02 -7.40
CA ILE A 11 -32.08 -6.69 -7.57
C ILE A 11 -30.55 -6.87 -7.56
N LEU A 12 -29.93 -6.82 -8.74
CA LEU A 12 -28.48 -6.68 -8.89
C LEU A 12 -28.08 -5.26 -8.46
N CYS A 13 -27.94 -5.03 -7.15
CA CYS A 13 -27.18 -3.89 -6.67
C CYS A 13 -25.74 -4.08 -7.15
N LYS A 14 -25.31 -3.26 -8.12
CA LYS A 14 -23.90 -3.07 -8.46
C LYS A 14 -23.21 -2.53 -7.21
N GLY A 15 -22.72 -3.44 -6.38
CA GLY A 15 -21.93 -3.11 -5.21
C GLY A 15 -20.69 -2.36 -5.67
N VAL A 16 -20.64 -1.06 -5.40
CA VAL A 16 -19.37 -0.36 -5.27
C VAL A 16 -18.71 -1.02 -4.06
N THR A 17 -17.88 -2.04 -4.30
CA THR A 17 -16.97 -2.53 -3.28
C THR A 17 -16.00 -1.40 -2.98
N THR A 18 -16.33 -0.59 -1.99
CA THR A 18 -15.32 0.19 -1.27
C THR A 18 -14.33 -0.84 -0.75
N MET A 19 -13.18 -0.97 -1.42
CA MET A 19 -12.11 -1.85 -0.98
C MET A 19 -11.64 -1.33 0.38
N ASN A 20 -12.14 -1.95 1.45
CA ASN A 20 -11.70 -1.62 2.80
C ASN A 20 -10.18 -1.75 2.90
N GLU A 21 -9.57 -0.82 3.61
CA GLU A 21 -8.13 -0.83 3.89
C GLU A 21 -7.72 -2.20 4.49
N GLN A 22 -6.90 -2.95 3.77
CA GLN A 22 -6.41 -4.24 4.22
C GLN A 22 -5.15 -4.05 5.07
N TRP A 23 -4.97 -4.88 6.09
CA TRP A 23 -3.82 -4.81 7.00
C TRP A 23 -3.08 -6.15 7.04
N LYS A 24 -1.75 -6.10 6.90
CA LYS A 24 -0.86 -7.28 6.99
C LYS A 24 0.24 -7.04 8.01
N GLN A 25 0.55 -8.06 8.81
CA GLN A 25 1.65 -8.02 9.76
C GLN A 25 2.98 -8.10 9.00
N PHE A 26 3.94 -7.21 9.30
CA PHE A 26 5.28 -7.24 8.68
C PHE A 26 6.41 -7.43 9.70
N GLY A 27 6.11 -7.34 10.99
CA GLY A 27 7.11 -7.49 12.03
C GLY A 27 6.50 -7.67 13.41
N GLN A 28 7.30 -8.17 14.34
CA GLN A 28 6.91 -8.31 15.73
C GLN A 28 8.09 -8.17 16.68
N SER A 29 7.74 -7.96 17.94
CA SER A 29 8.61 -7.97 19.09
C SER A 29 7.88 -8.56 20.28
N ALA A 30 8.59 -8.84 21.36
CA ALA A 30 7.98 -9.35 22.60
C ALA A 30 6.75 -8.55 23.07
N LYS A 31 6.76 -7.22 22.91
CA LYS A 31 5.70 -6.33 23.40
C LYS A 31 4.73 -5.84 22.31
N ARG A 32 5.06 -5.96 21.03
CA ARG A 32 4.31 -5.33 19.93
C ARG A 32 4.34 -6.13 18.64
N LYS A 33 3.21 -6.21 17.95
CA LYS A 33 3.09 -6.60 16.53
C LYS A 33 2.94 -5.35 15.67
N TYR A 34 3.48 -5.37 14.46
CA TYR A 34 3.48 -4.23 13.54
C TYR A 34 2.79 -4.59 12.24
N TYR A 35 1.94 -3.69 11.76
CA TYR A 35 1.10 -3.89 10.59
C TYR A 35 1.26 -2.73 9.61
N ILE A 36 1.18 -3.06 8.33
CA ILE A 36 1.18 -2.13 7.20
C ILE A 36 -0.13 -2.31 6.44
N SER A 37 -0.77 -1.21 6.10
CA SER A 37 -1.99 -1.23 5.32
C SER A 37 -1.75 -1.18 3.82
N SER A 38 -2.76 -1.56 3.02
CA SER A 38 -2.72 -1.42 1.56
C SER A 38 -2.59 0.04 1.10
N GLN A 39 -2.93 1.01 1.95
CA GLN A 39 -2.83 2.46 1.67
C GLN A 39 -1.52 3.08 2.19
N GLY A 40 -0.66 2.29 2.84
CA GLY A 40 0.62 2.75 3.39
C GLY A 40 0.55 3.31 4.82
N ASN A 41 -0.54 3.08 5.55
CA ASN A 41 -0.61 3.40 6.97
C ASN A 41 0.09 2.32 7.80
N VAL A 42 0.75 2.73 8.89
CA VAL A 42 1.46 1.82 9.78
C VAL A 42 0.85 1.87 11.17
N LYS A 43 0.57 0.72 11.76
CA LYS A 43 0.13 0.62 13.16
C LYS A 43 0.92 -0.42 13.94
N SER A 44 0.88 -0.30 15.26
CA SER A 44 1.41 -1.30 16.19
C SER A 44 0.35 -1.69 17.19
N ILE A 45 0.31 -2.97 17.56
CA ILE A 45 -0.62 -3.52 18.55
C ILE A 45 0.21 -4.07 19.71
N ASN A 46 -0.12 -3.68 20.94
CA ASN A 46 0.49 -4.25 22.14
C ASN A 46 0.09 -5.73 22.27
N THR A 47 1.07 -6.61 22.48
CA THR A 47 0.82 -8.06 22.53
C THR A 47 0.05 -8.53 23.75
N VAL A 48 0.11 -7.77 24.85
CA VAL A 48 -0.55 -8.10 26.12
C VAL A 48 -1.90 -7.39 26.21
N THR A 49 -1.93 -6.08 25.97
CA THR A 49 -3.14 -5.27 26.19
C THR A 49 -4.03 -5.16 24.95
N GLY A 50 -3.56 -5.56 23.77
CA GLY A 50 -4.30 -5.40 22.50
C GLY A 50 -4.42 -3.95 22.02
N VAL A 51 -3.90 -2.97 22.76
CA VAL A 51 -4.03 -1.55 22.40
C VAL A 51 -3.31 -1.24 21.09
N GLU A 52 -4.03 -0.63 20.16
CA GLU A 52 -3.52 -0.19 18.87
C GLU A 52 -2.97 1.23 18.93
N HIS A 53 -1.90 1.49 18.18
CA HIS A 53 -1.35 2.82 17.98
C HIS A 53 -0.96 3.01 16.52
N HIS A 54 -1.52 4.05 15.89
CA HIS A 54 -1.07 4.52 14.60
C HIS A 54 0.34 5.13 14.74
N ARG A 55 1.22 4.78 13.80
CA ARG A 55 2.61 5.23 13.79
C ARG A 55 2.72 6.43 12.88
N LYS A 56 3.33 7.51 13.41
CA LYS A 56 3.66 8.69 12.61
C LYS A 56 4.70 8.33 11.56
N LEU A 57 4.45 8.74 10.32
CA LEU A 57 5.40 8.65 9.22
C LEU A 57 6.24 9.92 9.15
N SER A 58 7.47 9.77 8.70
CA SER A 58 8.40 10.88 8.44
C SER A 58 8.93 10.78 7.02
N LEU A 59 9.43 11.88 6.47
CA LEU A 59 10.05 11.90 5.14
C LEU A 59 11.56 11.76 5.27
N ASP A 60 12.16 10.93 4.42
CA ASP A 60 13.61 10.90 4.26
C ASP A 60 14.09 12.09 3.41
N LYS A 61 15.42 12.24 3.27
CA LYS A 61 16.04 13.31 2.47
C LYS A 61 15.62 13.31 1.00
N ASP A 62 15.17 12.16 0.50
CA ASP A 62 14.72 11.96 -0.87
C ASP A 62 13.17 12.08 -0.97
N GLY A 63 12.48 12.43 0.12
CA GLY A 63 11.03 12.62 0.14
C GLY A 63 10.20 11.33 0.19
N TYR A 64 10.79 10.18 0.53
CA TYR A 64 10.04 8.95 0.77
C TYR A 64 9.54 8.88 2.21
N HIS A 65 8.30 8.42 2.39
CA HIS A 65 7.81 8.07 3.73
C HIS A 65 8.58 6.88 4.32
N TYR A 66 8.97 7.03 5.58
CA TYR A 66 9.52 5.97 6.40
C TYR A 66 8.89 5.97 7.80
N VAL A 67 8.98 4.83 8.48
CA VAL A 67 8.61 4.67 9.89
C VAL A 67 9.80 4.18 10.70
N LEU A 68 9.98 4.76 11.89
CA LEU A 68 11.01 4.32 12.84
C LEU A 68 10.44 3.27 13.80
N ILE A 69 11.03 2.08 13.79
CA ILE A 69 10.68 0.97 14.68
C ILE A 69 11.97 0.47 15.32
N LYS A 70 12.07 0.60 16.65
CA LYS A 70 13.23 0.15 17.45
C LYS A 70 14.57 0.61 16.85
N LYS A 71 14.69 1.92 16.57
CA LYS A 71 15.88 2.56 15.96
C LYS A 71 16.20 2.13 14.52
N LYS A 72 15.39 1.29 13.88
CA LYS A 72 15.52 0.96 12.45
C LYS A 72 14.46 1.68 11.63
N ALA A 73 14.88 2.34 10.57
CA ALA A 73 14.01 3.00 9.62
C ALA A 73 13.53 2.00 8.56
N TYR A 74 12.24 2.00 8.27
CA TYR A 74 11.62 1.18 7.23
C TYR A 74 10.92 2.08 6.23
N ARG A 75 11.26 1.97 4.94
CA ARG A 75 10.55 2.69 3.86
C ARG A 75 9.16 2.13 3.68
N VAL A 76 8.16 3.00 3.67
CA VAL A 76 6.73 2.61 3.65
C VAL A 76 6.35 1.97 2.32
N ASN A 77 6.73 2.57 1.19
CA ASN A 77 6.50 1.98 -0.14
C ASN A 77 7.04 0.55 -0.24
N ARG A 78 8.20 0.29 0.36
CA ARG A 78 8.81 -1.04 0.37
C ARG A 78 8.01 -2.03 1.21
N LEU A 79 7.56 -1.63 2.40
CA LEU A 79 6.71 -2.46 3.25
C LEU A 79 5.40 -2.82 2.56
N VAL A 80 4.75 -1.85 1.90
CA VAL A 80 3.51 -2.09 1.15
C VAL A 80 3.76 -3.07 0.00
N ALA A 81 4.76 -2.80 -0.84
CA ALA A 81 5.07 -3.66 -1.97
C ALA A 81 5.42 -5.09 -1.54
N GLN A 82 6.19 -5.27 -0.47
CA GLN A 82 6.51 -6.59 0.08
C GLN A 82 5.28 -7.32 0.63
N ALA A 83 4.32 -6.60 1.20
CA ALA A 83 3.13 -7.19 1.78
C ALA A 83 2.06 -7.55 0.74
N TYR A 84 1.94 -6.80 -0.35
CA TYR A 84 0.78 -6.90 -1.27
C TYR A 84 1.13 -7.19 -2.73
N ILE A 85 2.38 -7.01 -3.16
CA ILE A 85 2.76 -7.15 -4.58
C ILE A 85 3.78 -8.29 -4.72
N PRO A 86 3.42 -9.42 -5.35
CA PRO A 86 4.37 -10.49 -5.65
C PRO A 86 5.56 -9.97 -6.46
N ASN A 87 6.77 -10.33 -6.05
CA ASN A 87 8.01 -9.95 -6.74
C ASN A 87 8.63 -11.18 -7.43
N VAL A 88 7.91 -11.73 -8.42
CA VAL A 88 8.29 -12.97 -9.13
C VAL A 88 9.67 -12.87 -9.78
N TYR A 89 10.06 -11.67 -10.24
CA TYR A 89 11.33 -11.41 -10.92
C TYR A 89 12.44 -10.92 -9.98
N ASN A 90 12.21 -10.94 -8.66
CA ASN A 90 13.15 -10.47 -7.63
C ASN A 90 13.75 -9.07 -7.94
N LYS A 91 12.91 -8.16 -8.44
CA LYS A 91 13.33 -6.81 -8.80
C LYS A 91 13.70 -6.03 -7.54
N PRO A 92 14.82 -5.29 -7.54
CA PRO A 92 15.38 -4.73 -6.32
C PRO A 92 14.73 -3.41 -5.87
N PHE A 93 13.97 -2.69 -6.72
CA PHE A 93 13.42 -1.37 -6.38
C PHE A 93 11.89 -1.34 -6.44
N VAL A 94 11.29 -0.37 -5.74
CA VAL A 94 9.85 -0.08 -5.81
C VAL A 94 9.70 1.31 -6.39
N ASN A 95 8.95 1.43 -7.48
CA ASN A 95 8.62 2.68 -8.14
C ASN A 95 7.22 3.16 -7.73
N HIS A 96 7.02 4.47 -7.81
CA HIS A 96 5.71 5.13 -7.66
C HIS A 96 5.21 5.51 -9.05
N LEU A 97 4.11 4.91 -9.49
CA LEU A 97 3.57 5.08 -10.84
C LEU A 97 3.27 6.55 -11.15
N ASN A 98 2.65 7.26 -10.20
CA ASN A 98 2.31 8.68 -10.31
C ASN A 98 3.47 9.65 -9.97
N LEU A 99 4.68 9.14 -9.71
CA LEU A 99 5.87 9.90 -9.26
C LEU A 99 5.73 10.65 -7.93
N ASN A 100 4.62 10.50 -7.22
CA ASN A 100 4.44 11.04 -5.88
C ASN A 100 4.92 10.03 -4.84
N ARG A 101 6.12 10.29 -4.29
CA ARG A 101 6.79 9.44 -3.29
C ARG A 101 6.03 9.30 -1.96
N THR A 102 5.05 10.17 -1.70
CA THR A 102 4.22 10.13 -0.49
C THR A 102 2.95 9.29 -0.66
N ASN A 103 2.52 9.02 -1.91
CA ASN A 103 1.38 8.17 -2.22
C ASN A 103 1.80 6.68 -2.19
N ASN A 104 1.69 6.05 -1.02
CA ASN A 104 2.09 4.66 -0.80
C ASN A 104 0.94 3.65 -0.97
N ASP A 105 -0.14 4.04 -1.64
CA ASP A 105 -1.19 3.09 -1.99
C ASP A 105 -0.64 1.97 -2.86
N VAL A 106 -1.01 0.73 -2.57
CA VAL A 106 -0.56 -0.47 -3.30
C VAL A 106 -0.79 -0.34 -4.80
N SER A 107 -1.90 0.27 -5.22
CA SER A 107 -2.22 0.47 -6.64
C SER A 107 -1.27 1.44 -7.34
N ASN A 108 -0.53 2.25 -6.58
CA ASN A 108 0.44 3.22 -7.09
C ASN A 108 1.89 2.69 -7.08
N LEU A 109 2.12 1.45 -6.65
CA LEU A 109 3.45 0.88 -6.49
C LEU A 109 3.70 -0.27 -7.45
N GLU A 110 4.94 -0.41 -7.89
CA GLU A 110 5.39 -1.55 -8.70
C GLU A 110 6.85 -1.92 -8.40
N TRP A 111 7.19 -3.17 -8.64
CA TRP A 111 8.56 -3.66 -8.56
C TRP A 111 9.30 -3.39 -9.87
N VAL A 112 10.46 -2.71 -9.79
CA VAL A 112 11.25 -2.29 -10.96
C VAL A 112 12.74 -2.57 -10.81
N THR A 113 13.41 -2.74 -11.95
CA THR A 113 14.86 -2.64 -12.08
C THR A 113 15.29 -1.17 -12.12
N HIS A 114 16.60 -0.92 -11.97
CA HIS A 114 17.14 0.44 -12.06
C HIS A 114 16.86 1.08 -13.43
N ARG A 115 17.02 0.31 -14.52
CA ARG A 115 16.80 0.77 -15.90
C ARG A 115 15.33 1.16 -16.13
N GLU A 116 14.39 0.31 -15.71
CA GLU A 116 12.96 0.59 -15.83
C GLU A 116 12.56 1.85 -15.06
N ASN A 117 13.08 2.01 -13.83
CA ASN A 117 12.81 3.19 -13.01
C ASN A 117 13.28 4.49 -13.68
N ILE A 118 14.48 4.46 -14.26
CA ILE A 118 15.03 5.58 -15.01
C ILE A 118 14.17 5.89 -16.23
N GLN A 119 13.81 4.88 -17.03
CA GLN A 119 12.99 5.03 -18.23
C GLN A 119 11.62 5.64 -17.92
N HIS A 120 10.96 5.19 -16.84
CA HIS A 120 9.68 5.74 -16.37
C HIS A 120 9.81 7.23 -16.05
N SER A 121 10.84 7.60 -15.28
CA SER A 121 11.09 9.00 -14.92
C SER A 121 11.33 9.88 -16.15
N TYR A 122 12.15 9.42 -17.10
CA TYR A 122 12.41 10.17 -18.34
C TYR A 122 11.16 10.35 -19.19
N LYS A 123 10.37 9.29 -19.39
CA LYS A 123 9.13 9.35 -20.17
C LYS A 123 8.18 10.39 -19.60
N TYR A 124 7.99 10.40 -18.28
CA TYR A 124 7.08 11.34 -17.64
C TYR A 124 7.59 12.78 -17.67
N ARG A 125 8.91 13.00 -17.49
CA ARG A 125 9.51 14.34 -17.63
C ARG A 125 9.30 14.90 -19.04
N LYS A 126 9.46 14.08 -20.07
CA LYS A 126 9.21 14.48 -21.47
C LYS A 126 7.73 14.83 -21.70
N LEU A 127 6.80 14.03 -21.19
CA LEU A 127 5.36 14.32 -21.29
C LEU A 127 4.98 15.64 -20.63
N LYS A 128 5.56 15.96 -19.47
CA LYS A 128 5.31 17.24 -18.78
C LYS A 128 5.82 18.44 -19.58
N GLN A 129 6.94 18.30 -20.29
CA GLN A 129 7.50 19.36 -21.13
C GLN A 129 6.73 19.58 -22.44
N LEU A 130 5.98 18.58 -22.91
CA LEU A 130 5.17 18.67 -24.14
C LEU A 130 3.77 19.25 -23.93
N HIS A 131 3.29 19.33 -22.68
CA HIS A 131 1.98 19.88 -22.31
C HIS A 131 2.08 21.24 -21.62
N ASN A 132 3.27 21.85 -21.64
CA ASN A 132 3.56 23.21 -21.20
C ASN A 132 3.95 24.05 -22.42
#